data_AF-A0A2V6H847-F1
#
_entry.id   AF-A0A2V6H847-F1
#
_cell.length_a   1.000
_cell.length_b   1.000
_cell.length_c   1.000
_cell.angle_alpha   90.00
_cell.angle_beta   90.00
_cell.angle_gamma   90.00
#
_symmetry.space_group_name_H-M   'P 1'
#
loop_
_entity.id
_entity.type
_entity.pdbx_description
1 polymer ?
#
loop_
_entity_poly.entity_id
_entity_poly.type
_entity_poly.pdbx_seq_one_letter_code
_entity_poly.pdbx_strand_id
1 'polypeptide(L)'
;MKPPFHTYLNHVLVVWPIIGVMKIAQVPPERMKIANSAKLIGSRLVTIALYLGTIALAYSFSRSSYGRFSAAIIAFAFATSAGFVTNAHFLTVDMPLLFWMLAALWAALRLASAPSIRNYAIAGFLTGIAIATKYNGLAVGIALLAAHFFATKGAGLRRIILSRQLAIGLGMVLLGFLFGCPTAPYEPKKFWHDFIYNYTVTPRYSGQPDRANYLGALGRFPEIVGMPGAILIAGLAILSCILILKRRDLGNAATRGFTLSGAVFLLYILKIGAFPRTETRYVLPAIPFLILMIGPALQTCERRKWTLALLLPVLIYNCLCSYLVGKRFNDDPRLKAQLWMAKNVRSGSVIESSGTPVPPARDITDLRLPHMPGRIELFRKVFPEWVQPLVAEREGHADQALFTVAALRKRNPDYIAIYSLDYKVPSETVRGYYGDLLAGKFPYANAFDGQTPHSPAWIYPRTIDSLRGRITILQRKD
;
A
#
# COMPACT_ATOMS: atom_id res chain seq x y z
N MET A 1 8.83 9.44 12.97
CA MET A 1 9.27 8.51 11.91
C MET A 1 8.06 7.86 11.25
N LYS A 2 8.19 7.29 10.04
CA LYS A 2 7.20 6.30 9.57
C LYS A 2 7.47 4.97 10.29
N PRO A 3 6.45 4.14 10.57
CA PRO A 3 6.64 2.86 11.24
C PRO A 3 7.60 1.99 10.40
N PRO A 4 8.78 1.61 10.95
CA PRO A 4 9.86 1.07 10.14
C PRO A 4 9.88 -0.46 10.11
N PHE A 5 8.91 -1.16 10.71
CA PHE A 5 9.04 -2.60 10.97
C PHE A 5 9.36 -3.41 9.71
N HIS A 6 8.64 -3.18 8.61
CA HIS A 6 8.90 -3.91 7.37
C HIS A 6 10.27 -3.58 6.78
N THR A 7 10.76 -2.35 6.95
CA THR A 7 12.13 -1.97 6.56
C THR A 7 13.14 -2.80 7.34
N TYR A 8 13.00 -2.93 8.66
CA TYR A 8 13.90 -3.76 9.47
C TYR A 8 13.80 -5.23 9.09
N LEU A 9 12.59 -5.76 8.92
CA LEU A 9 12.37 -7.13 8.48
C LEU A 9 13.07 -7.40 7.14
N ASN A 10 12.97 -6.48 6.19
CA ASN A 10 13.64 -6.61 4.90
C ASN A 10 15.18 -6.55 5.03
N HIS A 11 15.70 -5.72 5.93
CA HIS A 11 17.14 -5.67 6.17
C HIS A 11 17.66 -6.97 6.77
N VAL A 12 16.98 -7.49 7.79
CA VAL A 12 17.35 -8.74 8.46
C VAL A 12 17.26 -9.94 7.52
N LEU A 13 16.17 -10.06 6.75
CA LEU A 13 15.92 -11.25 5.93
C LEU A 13 16.62 -11.23 4.57
N VAL A 14 16.94 -10.06 4.02
CA VAL A 14 17.41 -9.93 2.64
C VAL A 14 18.71 -9.13 2.56
N VAL A 15 18.71 -7.89 3.05
CA VAL A 15 19.82 -6.97 2.77
C VAL A 15 21.09 -7.40 3.50
N TRP A 16 21.03 -7.69 4.80
CA TRP A 16 22.18 -8.07 5.61
C TRP A 16 22.78 -9.42 5.21
N PRO A 17 21.99 -10.49 4.96
CA PRO A 17 22.54 -11.74 4.44
C PRO A 17 23.30 -11.54 3.13
N ILE A 18 22.72 -10.81 2.16
CA ILE A 18 23.39 -10.55 0.88
C ILE A 18 24.67 -9.73 1.09
N ILE A 19 24.64 -8.69 1.91
CA ILE A 19 25.84 -7.90 2.23
C ILE A 19 26.89 -8.78 2.92
N GLY A 20 26.49 -9.66 3.83
CA GLY A 20 27.37 -10.60 4.52
C GLY A 20 28.10 -11.52 3.54
N VAL A 21 27.37 -12.13 2.60
CA VAL A 21 27.96 -12.96 1.53
C VAL A 21 28.95 -12.16 0.68
N MET A 22 28.59 -10.93 0.29
CA MET A 22 29.48 -10.07 -0.52
C MET A 22 30.76 -9.69 0.24
N LYS A 23 30.66 -9.46 1.56
CA LYS A 23 31.83 -9.19 2.42
C LYS A 23 32.72 -10.42 2.57
N ILE A 24 32.13 -11.61 2.78
CA ILE A 24 32.88 -12.87 2.85
C ILE A 24 33.60 -13.16 1.52
N ALA A 25 32.95 -12.87 0.40
CA ALA A 25 33.52 -12.97 -0.94
C ALA A 25 34.50 -11.83 -1.29
N GLN A 26 34.83 -10.94 -0.34
CA GLN A 26 35.77 -9.82 -0.50
C GLN A 26 35.46 -8.92 -1.71
N VAL A 27 34.18 -8.74 -2.03
CA VAL A 27 33.80 -7.86 -3.15
C VAL A 27 34.12 -6.41 -2.79
N PRO A 28 34.86 -5.65 -3.64
CA PRO A 28 35.18 -4.26 -3.36
C PRO A 28 33.93 -3.40 -3.14
N PRO A 29 33.96 -2.39 -2.24
CA PRO A 29 32.85 -1.49 -1.98
C PRO A 29 32.26 -0.85 -3.25
N GLU A 30 33.11 -0.44 -4.21
CA GLU A 30 32.63 0.14 -5.48
C GLU A 30 31.78 -0.84 -6.31
N ARG A 31 31.98 -2.16 -6.15
CA ARG A 31 31.27 -3.22 -6.87
C ARG A 31 30.06 -3.76 -6.11
N MET A 32 29.80 -3.33 -4.88
CA MET A 32 28.64 -3.79 -4.09
C MET A 32 27.29 -3.51 -4.75
N LYS A 33 27.23 -2.56 -5.70
CA LYS A 33 26.02 -2.25 -6.50
C LYS A 33 25.55 -3.44 -7.35
N ILE A 34 26.42 -4.40 -7.68
CA ILE A 34 26.07 -5.63 -8.42
C ILE A 34 24.98 -6.42 -7.68
N ALA A 35 24.98 -6.38 -6.35
CA ALA A 35 24.00 -7.07 -5.52
C ALA A 35 22.61 -6.39 -5.48
N ASN A 36 22.42 -5.22 -6.09
CA ASN A 36 21.15 -4.48 -6.00
C ASN A 36 19.97 -5.24 -6.63
N SER A 37 20.20 -5.93 -7.75
CA SER A 37 19.18 -6.77 -8.38
C SER A 37 18.75 -7.91 -7.46
N ALA A 38 19.71 -8.58 -6.82
CA ALA A 38 19.44 -9.65 -5.85
C ALA A 38 18.67 -9.12 -4.63
N LYS A 39 19.08 -7.97 -4.07
CA LYS A 39 18.36 -7.31 -2.96
C LYS A 39 16.92 -6.97 -3.36
N LEU A 40 16.69 -6.42 -4.57
CA LEU A 40 15.37 -6.08 -5.05
C LEU A 40 14.47 -7.31 -5.21
N ILE A 41 14.98 -8.37 -5.85
CA ILE A 41 14.25 -9.63 -6.03
C ILE A 41 13.93 -10.25 -4.67
N GLY A 42 14.92 -10.39 -3.79
CA GLY A 42 14.72 -10.94 -2.44
C GLY A 42 13.69 -10.16 -1.64
N SER A 43 13.74 -8.82 -1.71
CA SER A 43 12.76 -7.97 -1.00
C SER A 43 11.33 -8.16 -1.52
N ARG A 44 11.16 -8.30 -2.86
CA ARG A 44 9.85 -8.61 -3.46
C ARG A 44 9.35 -10.00 -3.10
N LEU A 45 10.24 -11.00 -3.02
CA LEU A 45 9.87 -12.35 -2.58
C LEU A 45 9.34 -12.36 -1.14
N VAL A 46 9.90 -11.55 -0.24
CA VAL A 46 9.36 -11.36 1.12
C VAL A 46 7.95 -10.77 1.07
N THR A 47 7.72 -9.73 0.27
CA THR A 47 6.38 -9.14 0.08
C THR A 47 5.38 -10.16 -0.46
N ILE A 48 5.76 -10.96 -1.45
CA ILE A 48 4.94 -12.04 -2.01
C ILE A 48 4.64 -13.10 -0.95
N ALA A 49 5.63 -13.53 -0.16
CA ALA A 49 5.45 -14.51 0.89
C ALA A 49 4.45 -14.03 1.96
N LEU A 50 4.54 -12.75 2.38
CA LEU A 50 3.57 -12.15 3.30
C LEU A 50 2.17 -12.08 2.69
N TYR A 51 2.05 -11.82 1.39
CA TYR A 51 0.77 -11.84 0.70
C TYR A 51 0.17 -13.25 0.60
N LEU A 52 0.97 -14.27 0.27
CA LEU A 52 0.53 -15.67 0.32
C LEU A 52 0.12 -16.08 1.75
N GLY A 53 0.86 -15.62 2.76
CA GLY A 53 0.48 -15.78 4.17
C GLY A 53 -0.86 -15.12 4.51
N THR A 54 -1.17 -13.96 3.91
CA THR A 54 -2.46 -13.28 4.04
C THR A 54 -3.60 -14.17 3.52
N ILE A 55 -3.42 -14.80 2.36
CA ILE A 55 -4.40 -15.74 1.77
C ILE A 55 -4.57 -16.96 2.67
N ALA A 56 -3.47 -17.53 3.18
CA ALA A 56 -3.50 -18.68 4.08
C ALA A 56 -4.20 -18.38 5.41
N LEU A 57 -3.96 -17.20 5.98
CA LEU A 57 -4.64 -16.73 7.20
C LEU A 57 -6.13 -16.50 6.96
N ALA A 58 -6.51 -15.90 5.83
CA ALA A 58 -7.91 -15.74 5.44
C ALA A 58 -8.62 -17.11 5.30
N TYR A 59 -8.00 -18.07 4.61
CA TYR A 59 -8.51 -19.43 4.51
C TYR A 59 -8.67 -20.09 5.88
N SER A 60 -7.65 -20.00 6.74
CA SER A 60 -7.67 -20.60 8.09
C SER A 60 -8.77 -19.99 8.97
N PHE A 61 -8.86 -18.66 8.99
CA PHE A 61 -9.92 -17.91 9.69
C PHE A 61 -11.29 -18.38 9.21
N SER A 62 -11.53 -18.29 7.90
CA SER A 62 -12.81 -18.64 7.31
C SER A 62 -13.18 -20.10 7.46
N ARG A 63 -12.20 -21.02 7.47
CA ARG A 63 -12.46 -22.44 7.69
C ARG A 63 -12.95 -22.69 9.10
N SER A 64 -12.36 -22.04 10.10
CA SER A 64 -12.77 -22.17 11.50
C SER A 64 -14.11 -21.51 11.82
N SER A 65 -14.45 -20.40 11.15
CA SER A 65 -15.72 -19.69 11.37
C SER A 65 -16.86 -20.17 10.49
N TYR A 66 -16.56 -20.53 9.24
CA TYR A 66 -17.54 -20.68 8.17
C TYR A 66 -17.48 -22.03 7.43
N GLY A 67 -16.51 -22.90 7.70
CA GLY A 67 -16.35 -24.17 6.99
C GLY A 67 -15.54 -24.08 5.69
N ARG A 68 -15.32 -25.24 5.06
CA ARG A 68 -14.32 -25.41 3.98
C ARG A 68 -14.71 -24.68 2.69
N PHE A 69 -15.97 -24.74 2.28
CA PHE A 69 -16.44 -24.09 1.06
C PHE A 69 -16.24 -22.57 1.12
N SER A 70 -16.77 -21.92 2.17
CA SER A 70 -16.60 -20.47 2.36
C SER A 70 -15.13 -20.07 2.42
N ALA A 71 -14.29 -20.87 3.07
CA ALA A 71 -12.85 -20.63 3.13
C ALA A 71 -12.18 -20.66 1.76
N ALA A 72 -12.53 -21.63 0.91
CA ALA A 72 -11.99 -21.73 -0.44
C ALA A 72 -12.38 -20.52 -1.28
N ILE A 73 -13.67 -20.14 -1.30
CA ILE A 73 -14.15 -18.99 -2.07
C ILE A 73 -13.49 -17.68 -1.62
N ILE A 74 -13.40 -17.46 -0.31
CA ILE A 74 -12.72 -16.28 0.24
C ILE A 74 -11.24 -16.29 -0.16
N ALA A 75 -10.53 -17.41 -0.02
CA ALA A 75 -9.13 -17.49 -0.41
C ALA A 75 -8.93 -17.21 -1.92
N PHE A 76 -9.80 -17.74 -2.78
CA PHE A 76 -9.79 -17.44 -4.22
C PHE A 76 -10.08 -15.97 -4.51
N ALA A 77 -11.01 -15.33 -3.80
CA ALA A 77 -11.30 -13.90 -3.96
C ALA A 77 -10.06 -13.03 -3.68
N PHE A 78 -9.24 -13.38 -2.67
CA PHE A 78 -7.96 -12.71 -2.44
C PHE A 78 -6.96 -13.06 -3.57
N ALA A 79 -6.71 -14.35 -3.80
CA ALA A 79 -5.68 -14.81 -4.73
C ALA A 79 -5.85 -14.26 -6.16
N THR A 80 -7.09 -14.05 -6.58
CA THR A 80 -7.42 -13.65 -7.97
C THR A 80 -7.67 -12.15 -8.14
N SER A 81 -7.81 -11.38 -7.07
CA SER A 81 -8.15 -9.95 -7.16
C SER A 81 -6.98 -9.12 -7.70
N ALA A 82 -7.21 -8.48 -8.85
CA ALA A 82 -6.17 -7.76 -9.59
C ALA A 82 -5.63 -6.55 -8.81
N GLY A 83 -6.42 -5.96 -7.92
CA GLY A 83 -5.96 -4.87 -7.06
C GLY A 83 -4.98 -5.31 -5.98
N PHE A 84 -5.18 -6.47 -5.35
CA PHE A 84 -4.18 -7.01 -4.43
C PHE A 84 -2.92 -7.44 -5.18
N VAL A 85 -3.06 -8.12 -6.32
CA VAL A 85 -1.93 -8.52 -7.18
C VAL A 85 -1.10 -7.31 -7.59
N THR A 86 -1.74 -6.21 -8.02
CA THR A 86 -1.06 -4.96 -8.36
C THR A 86 -0.19 -4.45 -7.20
N ASN A 87 -0.77 -4.38 -6.00
CA ASN A 87 -0.05 -3.87 -4.83
C ASN A 87 1.05 -4.82 -4.34
N ALA A 88 0.95 -6.13 -4.62
CA ALA A 88 2.00 -7.11 -4.31
C ALA A 88 3.28 -6.96 -5.16
N HIS A 89 3.22 -6.28 -6.32
CA HIS A 89 4.40 -6.01 -7.15
C HIS A 89 5.24 -4.84 -6.62
N PHE A 90 4.63 -3.95 -5.83
CA PHE A 90 5.32 -2.80 -5.27
C PHE A 90 6.01 -3.17 -3.95
N LEU A 91 7.24 -2.69 -3.78
CA LEU A 91 7.97 -2.81 -2.51
C LEU A 91 7.47 -1.75 -1.52
N THR A 92 6.18 -1.82 -1.17
CA THR A 92 5.54 -0.97 -0.17
C THR A 92 5.15 -1.79 1.05
N VAL A 93 4.75 -1.09 2.12
CA VAL A 93 4.32 -1.69 3.38
C VAL A 93 2.86 -2.16 3.37
N ASP A 94 2.15 -2.03 2.25
CA ASP A 94 0.71 -2.30 2.19
C ASP A 94 0.41 -3.81 2.32
N MET A 95 1.08 -4.68 1.56
CA MET A 95 0.95 -6.13 1.72
C MET A 95 1.44 -6.65 3.08
N PRO A 96 2.62 -6.21 3.59
CA PRO A 96 3.03 -6.52 4.95
C PRO A 96 1.99 -6.14 6.01
N LEU A 97 1.39 -4.95 5.88
CA LEU A 97 0.33 -4.52 6.80
C LEU A 97 -0.87 -5.47 6.76
N LEU A 98 -1.34 -5.84 5.57
CA LEU A 98 -2.46 -6.77 5.42
C LEU A 98 -2.20 -8.10 6.14
N PHE A 99 -1.00 -8.64 5.99
CA PHE A 99 -0.58 -9.86 6.65
C PHE A 99 -0.68 -9.73 8.18
N TRP A 100 -0.06 -8.69 8.75
CA TRP A 100 -0.04 -8.51 10.21
C TRP A 100 -1.42 -8.20 10.78
N MET A 101 -2.26 -7.45 10.05
CA MET A 101 -3.65 -7.24 10.47
C MET A 101 -4.47 -8.54 10.41
N LEU A 102 -4.33 -9.38 9.38
CA LEU A 102 -5.02 -10.69 9.38
C LEU A 102 -4.46 -11.65 10.44
N ALA A 103 -3.16 -11.61 10.72
CA ALA A 103 -2.56 -12.42 11.79
C ALA A 103 -3.11 -12.01 13.16
N ALA A 104 -3.22 -10.70 13.43
CA ALA A 104 -3.85 -10.17 14.64
C ALA A 104 -5.34 -10.54 14.73
N LEU A 105 -6.10 -10.43 13.63
CA LEU A 105 -7.50 -10.85 13.57
C LEU A 105 -7.65 -12.35 13.85
N TRP A 106 -6.80 -13.18 13.27
CA TRP A 106 -6.82 -14.63 13.46
C TRP A 106 -6.50 -15.00 14.92
N ALA A 107 -5.54 -14.30 15.54
CA ALA A 107 -5.25 -14.46 16.97
C ALA A 107 -6.43 -13.99 17.84
N ALA A 108 -7.12 -12.91 17.47
CA ALA A 108 -8.33 -12.46 18.14
C ALA A 108 -9.48 -13.49 18.02
N LEU A 109 -9.62 -14.18 16.89
CA LEU A 109 -10.59 -15.27 16.74
C LEU A 109 -10.27 -16.46 17.66
N ARG A 110 -8.98 -16.82 17.78
CA ARG A 110 -8.54 -17.84 18.75
C ARG A 110 -8.83 -17.42 20.18
N LEU A 111 -8.57 -16.16 20.51
CA LEU A 111 -8.90 -15.58 21.81
C LEU A 111 -10.41 -15.69 22.10
N ALA A 112 -11.26 -15.31 21.14
CA ALA A 112 -12.72 -15.38 21.27
C ALA A 112 -13.26 -16.82 21.37
N SER A 113 -12.45 -17.83 21.03
CA SER A 113 -12.84 -19.25 21.07
C SER A 113 -12.29 -20.00 22.26
N ALA A 114 -11.07 -19.69 22.67
CA ALA A 114 -10.40 -20.29 23.80
C ALA A 114 -9.66 -19.19 24.57
N PRO A 115 -10.35 -18.47 25.48
CA PRO A 115 -9.73 -17.40 26.25
C PRO A 115 -8.56 -17.90 27.09
N SER A 116 -7.37 -17.36 26.86
CA SER A 116 -6.17 -17.67 27.65
C SER A 116 -5.22 -16.48 27.65
N ILE A 117 -4.41 -16.34 28.70
CA ILE A 117 -3.39 -15.27 28.79
C ILE A 117 -2.49 -15.26 27.55
N ARG A 118 -2.09 -16.45 27.08
CA ARG A 118 -1.30 -16.62 25.85
C ARG A 118 -2.00 -16.02 24.63
N ASN A 119 -3.30 -16.27 24.46
CA ASN A 119 -4.05 -15.75 23.32
C ASN A 119 -4.24 -14.23 23.38
N TYR A 120 -4.43 -13.65 24.57
CA TYR A 120 -4.39 -12.19 24.75
C TYR A 120 -3.04 -11.61 24.37
N ALA A 121 -1.95 -12.23 24.86
CA ALA A 121 -0.60 -11.75 24.61
C ALA A 121 -0.24 -11.79 23.11
N ILE A 122 -0.56 -12.90 22.42
CA ILE A 122 -0.30 -13.03 20.97
C ILE A 122 -1.14 -12.03 20.17
N ALA A 123 -2.44 -11.92 20.45
CA ALA A 123 -3.32 -10.98 19.74
C ALA A 123 -2.89 -9.52 19.95
N GLY A 124 -2.50 -9.16 21.18
CA GLY A 124 -1.92 -7.86 21.51
C GLY A 124 -0.63 -7.60 20.76
N PHE A 125 0.35 -8.50 20.85
CA PHE A 125 1.65 -8.35 20.19
C PHE A 125 1.53 -8.17 18.69
N LEU A 126 0.73 -9.01 18.01
CA LEU A 126 0.51 -8.91 16.57
C LEU A 126 -0.21 -7.61 16.18
N THR A 127 -1.12 -7.11 17.01
CA THR A 127 -1.72 -5.78 16.82
C THR A 127 -0.64 -4.69 16.89
N GLY A 128 0.27 -4.77 17.86
CA GLY A 128 1.43 -3.88 17.97
C GLY A 128 2.32 -3.88 16.73
N ILE A 129 2.62 -5.07 16.20
CA ILE A 129 3.39 -5.25 14.96
C ILE A 129 2.66 -4.65 13.74
N ALA A 130 1.34 -4.80 13.65
CA ALA A 130 0.55 -4.17 12.60
C ALA A 130 0.67 -2.62 12.66
N ILE A 131 0.59 -2.04 13.86
CA ILE A 131 0.80 -0.58 14.07
C ILE A 131 2.22 -0.17 13.67
N ALA A 132 3.23 -0.95 14.05
CA ALA A 132 4.63 -0.71 13.71
C ALA A 132 4.97 -0.93 12.22
N THR A 133 4.07 -1.56 11.46
CA THR A 133 4.16 -1.67 10.01
C THR A 133 3.55 -0.45 9.32
N LYS A 134 2.39 0.00 9.78
CA LYS A 134 1.72 1.24 9.34
C LYS A 134 0.71 1.68 10.39
N TYR A 135 0.64 2.98 10.71
CA TYR A 135 -0.18 3.48 11.84
C TYR A 135 -1.67 3.12 11.77
N ASN A 136 -2.24 3.06 10.55
CA ASN A 136 -3.62 2.64 10.32
C ASN A 136 -3.86 1.14 10.63
N GLY A 137 -2.82 0.35 10.85
CA GLY A 137 -2.90 -1.00 11.40
C GLY A 137 -3.53 -1.07 12.79
N LEU A 138 -3.53 0.05 13.54
CA LEU A 138 -4.23 0.18 14.82
C LEU A 138 -5.71 -0.23 14.74
N ALA A 139 -6.35 -0.05 13.59
CA ALA A 139 -7.74 -0.41 13.38
C ALA A 139 -8.03 -1.89 13.72
N VAL A 140 -7.08 -2.80 13.53
CA VAL A 140 -7.29 -4.22 13.88
C VAL A 140 -7.38 -4.44 15.39
N GLY A 141 -6.89 -3.52 16.21
CA GLY A 141 -6.97 -3.60 17.67
C GLY A 141 -8.41 -3.68 18.21
N ILE A 142 -9.40 -3.20 17.45
CA ILE A 142 -10.81 -3.37 17.81
C ILE A 142 -11.23 -4.86 17.84
N ALA A 143 -10.58 -5.72 17.05
CA ALA A 143 -10.84 -7.16 17.09
C ALA A 143 -10.38 -7.79 18.42
N LEU A 144 -9.28 -7.31 19.01
CA LEU A 144 -8.85 -7.73 20.36
C LEU A 144 -9.93 -7.39 21.40
N LEU A 145 -10.47 -6.17 21.34
CA LEU A 145 -11.53 -5.73 22.25
C LEU A 145 -12.83 -6.51 22.03
N ALA A 146 -13.25 -6.70 20.78
CA ALA A 146 -14.42 -7.50 20.44
C ALA A 146 -14.27 -8.96 20.90
N ALA A 147 -13.08 -9.56 20.73
CA ALA A 147 -12.78 -10.89 21.23
C ALA A 147 -12.79 -10.97 22.76
N HIS A 148 -12.31 -9.93 23.44
CA HIS A 148 -12.41 -9.80 24.90
C HIS A 148 -13.87 -9.81 25.36
N PHE A 149 -14.75 -9.04 24.72
CA PHE A 149 -16.19 -9.04 25.04
C PHE A 149 -16.84 -10.42 24.87
N PHE A 150 -16.45 -11.19 23.84
CA PHE A 150 -16.89 -12.58 23.69
C PHE A 150 -16.35 -13.47 24.81
N ALA A 151 -15.09 -13.30 25.19
CA ALA A 151 -14.43 -14.07 26.24
C ALA A 151 -15.01 -13.80 27.64
N THR A 152 -15.57 -12.61 27.88
CA THR A 152 -16.17 -12.20 29.16
C THR A 152 -17.69 -12.10 29.09
N LYS A 153 -18.33 -12.78 28.12
CA LYS A 153 -19.79 -12.77 27.98
C LYS A 153 -20.45 -13.21 29.29
N GLY A 154 -21.37 -12.38 29.80
CA GLY A 154 -22.08 -12.64 31.07
C GLY A 154 -21.33 -12.20 32.33
N ALA A 155 -20.11 -11.66 32.22
CA ALA A 155 -19.42 -11.04 33.36
C ALA A 155 -19.94 -9.62 33.64
N GLY A 156 -19.86 -9.17 34.89
CA GLY A 156 -20.17 -7.79 35.27
C GLY A 156 -19.16 -6.77 34.74
N LEU A 157 -19.58 -5.51 34.57
CA LEU A 157 -18.80 -4.43 33.94
C LEU A 157 -17.39 -4.25 34.55
N ARG A 158 -17.27 -4.33 35.88
CA ARG A 158 -15.98 -4.22 36.58
C ARG A 158 -15.00 -5.31 36.15
N ARG A 159 -15.46 -6.54 35.92
CA ARG A 159 -14.61 -7.67 35.51
C ARG A 159 -14.21 -7.60 34.04
N ILE A 160 -15.05 -6.98 33.21
CA ILE A 160 -14.72 -6.69 31.82
C ILE A 160 -13.59 -5.64 31.78
N ILE A 161 -13.77 -4.51 32.46
CA ILE A 161 -12.83 -3.39 32.42
C ILE A 161 -11.51 -3.72 33.14
N LEU A 162 -11.57 -4.27 34.36
CA LEU A 162 -10.39 -4.56 35.19
C LEU A 162 -9.82 -5.98 34.95
N SER A 163 -9.98 -6.51 33.73
CA SER A 163 -9.43 -7.83 33.38
C SER A 163 -7.91 -7.78 33.31
N ARG A 164 -7.24 -8.59 34.15
CA ARG A 164 -5.78 -8.81 34.07
C ARG A 164 -5.37 -9.30 32.68
N GLN A 165 -6.19 -10.14 32.04
CA GLN A 165 -5.89 -10.66 30.72
C GLN A 165 -5.98 -9.57 29.64
N LEU A 166 -6.97 -8.68 29.74
CA LEU A 166 -7.06 -7.50 28.88
C LEU A 166 -5.84 -6.59 29.05
N ALA A 167 -5.44 -6.32 30.30
CA ALA A 167 -4.25 -5.53 30.60
C ALA A 167 -2.98 -6.14 29.98
N ILE A 168 -2.81 -7.46 30.06
CA ILE A 168 -1.70 -8.16 29.38
C ILE A 168 -1.81 -7.99 27.86
N GLY A 169 -3.00 -8.16 27.27
CA GLY A 169 -3.21 -7.94 25.85
C GLY A 169 -2.80 -6.54 25.40
N LEU A 170 -3.27 -5.50 26.11
CA LEU A 170 -2.93 -4.10 25.83
C LEU A 170 -1.44 -3.81 26.05
N GLY A 171 -0.83 -4.34 27.11
CA GLY A 171 0.62 -4.25 27.33
C GLY A 171 1.42 -4.88 26.20
N MET A 172 0.95 -6.01 25.65
CA MET A 172 1.59 -6.65 24.50
C MET A 172 1.39 -5.88 23.20
N VAL A 173 0.31 -5.08 23.04
CA VAL A 173 0.21 -4.11 21.92
C VAL A 173 1.36 -3.13 21.97
N LEU A 174 1.62 -2.54 23.14
CA LEU A 174 2.74 -1.62 23.32
C LEU A 174 4.08 -2.32 23.04
N LEU A 175 4.28 -3.52 23.59
CA LEU A 175 5.51 -4.28 23.37
C LEU A 175 5.73 -4.62 21.88
N GLY A 176 4.69 -5.06 21.17
CA GLY A 176 4.78 -5.34 19.73
C GLY A 176 5.07 -4.09 18.91
N PHE A 177 4.48 -2.94 19.29
CA PHE A 177 4.79 -1.66 18.65
C PHE A 177 6.24 -1.24 18.87
N LEU A 178 6.74 -1.31 20.10
CA LEU A 178 8.13 -0.97 20.44
C LEU A 178 9.13 -1.93 19.80
N PHE A 179 8.78 -3.22 19.70
CA PHE A 179 9.60 -4.20 18.99
C PHE A 179 9.76 -3.83 17.50
N GLY A 180 8.67 -3.42 16.84
CA GLY A 180 8.72 -3.03 15.44
C GLY A 180 9.18 -1.60 15.17
N CYS A 181 9.20 -0.75 16.21
CA CYS A 181 9.58 0.66 16.16
C CYS A 181 10.49 1.04 17.35
N PRO A 182 11.67 0.39 17.50
CA PRO A 182 12.57 0.58 18.64
C PRO A 182 13.10 2.01 18.80
N THR A 183 13.07 2.81 17.73
CA THR A 183 13.54 4.21 17.75
C THR A 183 12.50 5.18 18.31
N ALA A 184 11.24 4.79 18.47
CA ALA A 184 10.20 5.64 19.04
C ALA A 184 10.52 6.17 20.45
N PRO A 185 10.99 5.35 21.41
CA PRO A 185 11.41 5.83 22.72
C PRO A 185 12.74 6.60 22.71
N TYR A 186 13.62 6.33 21.74
CA TYR A 186 14.93 7.00 21.63
C TYR A 186 14.82 8.42 21.06
N GLU A 187 13.93 8.64 20.09
CA GLU A 187 13.70 9.94 19.43
C GLU A 187 12.22 10.36 19.53
N PRO A 188 11.68 10.58 20.74
CA PRO A 188 10.24 10.78 20.95
C PRO A 188 9.72 12.06 20.29
N LYS A 189 10.50 13.15 20.30
CA LYS A 189 10.13 14.42 19.64
C LYS A 189 9.92 14.23 18.13
N LYS A 190 10.89 13.61 17.46
CA LYS A 190 10.81 13.31 16.01
C LYS A 190 9.74 12.28 15.69
N PHE A 191 9.50 11.32 16.60
CA PHE A 191 8.38 10.40 16.46
C PHE A 191 7.05 11.18 16.39
N TRP A 192 6.78 12.04 17.37
CA TRP A 192 5.56 12.83 17.45
C TRP A 192 5.42 13.83 16.31
N HIS A 193 6.47 14.58 15.97
CA HIS A 193 6.44 15.51 14.83
C HIS A 193 6.04 14.82 13.53
N ASP A 194 6.64 13.66 13.24
CA ASP A 194 6.31 12.92 12.02
C ASP A 194 4.92 12.29 12.10
N PHE A 195 4.52 11.78 13.27
CA PHE A 195 3.19 11.23 13.43
C PHE A 195 2.14 12.29 13.15
N ILE A 196 2.27 13.48 13.75
CA ILE A 196 1.39 14.63 13.56
C ILE A 196 1.42 15.09 12.09
N TYR A 197 2.60 15.23 11.49
CA TYR A 197 2.73 15.58 10.08
C TYR A 197 2.01 14.57 9.18
N ASN A 198 2.27 13.26 9.34
CA ASN A 198 1.63 12.25 8.51
C ASN A 198 0.12 12.19 8.75
N TYR A 199 -0.35 12.32 9.99
CA TYR A 199 -1.77 12.32 10.34
C TYR A 199 -2.51 13.51 9.71
N THR A 200 -1.90 14.70 9.75
CA THR A 200 -2.52 15.94 9.27
C THR A 200 -2.42 16.10 7.76
N VAL A 201 -1.26 15.80 7.16
CA VAL A 201 -0.95 16.11 5.75
C VAL A 201 -1.37 14.99 4.80
N THR A 202 -1.20 13.71 5.16
CA THR A 202 -1.52 12.57 4.27
C THR A 202 -2.94 12.61 3.69
N PRO A 203 -4.00 12.94 4.46
CA PRO A 203 -5.38 12.99 3.96
C PRO A 203 -5.63 14.10 2.92
N ARG A 204 -4.75 15.10 2.84
CA ARG A 204 -4.87 16.30 1.99
C ARG A 204 -3.61 16.59 1.18
N TYR A 205 -2.79 15.56 0.98
CA TYR A 205 -1.44 15.69 0.42
C TYR A 205 -1.41 16.23 -1.03
N SER A 206 -2.53 16.19 -1.74
CA SER A 206 -2.64 16.81 -3.08
C SER A 206 -3.49 18.09 -3.06
N GLY A 207 -3.66 18.70 -1.89
CA GLY A 207 -4.39 19.95 -1.69
C GLY A 207 -5.90 19.82 -1.67
N GLN A 208 -6.42 18.64 -1.30
CA GLN A 208 -7.85 18.41 -1.19
C GLN A 208 -8.47 19.27 -0.06
N PRO A 209 -9.68 19.83 -0.25
CA PRO A 209 -10.38 20.57 0.80
C PRO A 209 -10.75 19.66 1.98
N ASP A 210 -10.89 20.25 3.16
CA ASP A 210 -11.19 19.49 4.39
C ASP A 210 -12.67 19.04 4.42
N ARG A 211 -12.94 17.85 3.88
CA ARG A 211 -14.27 17.24 3.85
C ARG A 211 -14.21 15.72 3.85
N ALA A 212 -15.18 15.10 4.50
CA ALA A 212 -15.33 13.65 4.46
C ALA A 212 -15.63 13.17 3.02
N ASN A 213 -15.01 12.06 2.60
CA ASN A 213 -15.16 11.52 1.24
C ASN A 213 -15.49 10.02 1.22
N TYR A 214 -16.48 9.60 2.01
CA TYR A 214 -16.88 8.19 2.12
C TYR A 214 -17.29 7.60 0.76
N LEU A 215 -18.04 8.35 -0.06
CA LEU A 215 -18.42 7.91 -1.40
C LEU A 215 -17.19 7.69 -2.30
N GLY A 216 -16.19 8.57 -2.22
CA GLY A 216 -14.93 8.40 -2.93
C GLY A 216 -14.18 7.15 -2.47
N ALA A 217 -14.23 6.82 -1.18
CA ALA A 217 -13.63 5.61 -0.62
C ALA A 217 -14.36 4.33 -1.09
N LEU A 218 -15.69 4.32 -1.04
CA LEU A 218 -16.51 3.21 -1.59
C LEU A 218 -16.27 3.02 -3.09
N GLY A 219 -16.10 4.12 -3.83
CA GLY A 219 -15.72 4.12 -5.25
C GLY A 219 -14.37 3.47 -5.55
N ARG A 220 -13.52 3.19 -4.54
CA ARG A 220 -12.26 2.45 -4.71
C ARG A 220 -12.42 0.93 -4.58
N PHE A 221 -13.56 0.43 -4.11
CA PHE A 221 -13.75 -1.02 -3.93
C PHE A 221 -13.64 -1.76 -5.29
N PRO A 222 -14.24 -1.27 -6.39
CA PRO A 222 -14.09 -1.90 -7.70
C PRO A 222 -12.65 -1.89 -8.23
N GLU A 223 -11.82 -0.93 -7.81
CA GLU A 223 -10.39 -0.90 -8.17
C GLU A 223 -9.60 -2.01 -7.47
N ILE A 224 -10.17 -2.65 -6.44
CA ILE A 224 -9.53 -3.71 -5.67
C ILE A 224 -10.06 -5.09 -6.10
N VAL A 225 -11.37 -5.29 -6.13
CA VAL A 225 -12.00 -6.61 -6.38
C VAL A 225 -12.78 -6.70 -7.69
N GLY A 226 -12.74 -5.66 -8.53
CA GLY A 226 -13.53 -5.56 -9.75
C GLY A 226 -14.97 -5.16 -9.48
N MET A 227 -15.64 -4.55 -10.47
CA MET A 227 -17.03 -4.10 -10.30
C MET A 227 -17.99 -5.27 -10.00
N PRO A 228 -17.96 -6.40 -10.74
CA PRO A 228 -18.82 -7.55 -10.42
C PRO A 228 -18.51 -8.13 -9.03
N GLY A 229 -17.23 -8.23 -8.67
CA GLY A 229 -16.80 -8.69 -7.36
C GLY A 229 -17.25 -7.78 -6.22
N ALA A 230 -17.17 -6.45 -6.39
CA ALA A 230 -17.61 -5.48 -5.40
C ALA A 230 -19.12 -5.58 -5.13
N ILE A 231 -19.95 -5.68 -6.17
CA ILE A 231 -21.41 -5.84 -6.05
C ILE A 231 -21.73 -7.14 -5.31
N LEU A 232 -21.11 -8.23 -5.74
CA LEU A 232 -21.31 -9.55 -5.16
C LEU A 232 -20.91 -9.60 -3.68
N ILE A 233 -19.72 -9.10 -3.33
CA ILE A 233 -19.21 -9.05 -1.97
C ILE A 233 -20.13 -8.20 -1.09
N ALA A 234 -20.57 -7.03 -1.56
CA ALA A 234 -21.49 -6.17 -0.82
C ALA A 234 -22.83 -6.88 -0.56
N GLY A 235 -23.42 -7.49 -1.59
CA GLY A 235 -24.68 -8.24 -1.46
C GLY A 235 -24.57 -9.41 -0.48
N LEU A 236 -23.50 -10.20 -0.55
CA LEU A 236 -23.28 -11.32 0.37
C LEU A 236 -22.94 -10.88 1.80
N ALA A 237 -22.26 -9.74 1.97
CA ALA A 237 -22.01 -9.16 3.29
C ALA A 237 -23.30 -8.66 3.95
N ILE A 238 -24.20 -8.02 3.19
CA ILE A 238 -25.53 -7.62 3.66
C ILE A 238 -26.36 -8.85 4.02
N LEU A 239 -26.40 -9.87 3.16
CA LEU A 239 -27.09 -11.12 3.46
C LEU A 239 -26.52 -11.80 4.72
N SER A 240 -25.20 -11.82 4.88
CA SER A 240 -24.54 -12.34 6.08
C SER A 240 -24.96 -11.57 7.34
N CYS A 241 -25.05 -10.24 7.26
CA CYS A 241 -25.57 -9.41 8.35
C CYS A 241 -27.00 -9.81 8.74
N ILE A 242 -27.90 -9.94 7.76
CA ILE A 242 -29.29 -10.37 7.99
C ILE A 242 -29.34 -11.76 8.64
N LEU A 243 -28.55 -12.73 8.15
CA LEU A 243 -28.51 -14.08 8.71
C LEU A 243 -28.01 -14.10 10.15
N ILE A 244 -26.97 -13.32 10.48
CA ILE A 244 -26.44 -13.23 11.84
C ILE A 244 -27.44 -12.56 12.78
N LEU A 245 -28.08 -11.46 12.37
CA LEU A 245 -29.09 -10.78 13.17
C LEU A 245 -30.32 -11.66 13.43
N LYS A 246 -30.75 -12.46 12.44
CA LYS A 246 -31.84 -13.42 12.60
C LYS A 246 -31.48 -14.58 13.53
N ARG A 247 -30.22 -15.04 13.50
CA ARG A 247 -29.76 -16.17 14.32
C ARG A 247 -29.79 -15.86 15.82
N ARG A 248 -29.53 -14.60 16.22
CA ARG A 248 -29.47 -14.14 17.63
C ARG A 248 -28.54 -14.95 18.55
N ASP A 249 -27.62 -15.72 17.98
CA ASP A 249 -26.66 -16.53 18.72
C ASP A 249 -25.25 -15.93 18.62
N LEU A 250 -24.82 -15.26 19.69
CA LEU A 250 -23.48 -14.68 19.83
C LEU A 250 -22.38 -15.74 20.08
N GLY A 251 -22.74 -16.96 20.47
CA GLY A 251 -21.78 -18.05 20.70
C GLY A 251 -21.31 -18.73 19.41
N ASN A 252 -22.11 -18.67 18.35
CA ASN A 252 -21.81 -19.30 17.07
C ASN A 252 -20.48 -18.82 16.47
N ALA A 253 -19.69 -19.76 15.92
CA ALA A 253 -18.39 -19.46 15.31
C ALA A 253 -18.49 -18.48 14.13
N ALA A 254 -19.56 -18.55 13.34
CA ALA A 254 -19.79 -17.64 12.22
C ALA A 254 -20.19 -16.24 12.70
N THR A 255 -20.96 -16.13 13.79
CA THR A 255 -21.27 -14.83 14.41
C THR A 255 -20.00 -14.16 14.91
N ARG A 256 -19.14 -14.89 15.62
CA ARG A 256 -17.84 -14.38 16.09
C ARG A 256 -16.96 -13.95 14.93
N GLY A 257 -16.81 -14.79 13.90
CA GLY A 257 -16.06 -14.45 12.69
C GLY A 257 -16.55 -13.15 12.04
N PHE A 258 -17.87 -13.06 11.80
CA PHE A 258 -18.50 -11.91 11.17
C PHE A 258 -18.34 -10.64 12.00
N THR A 259 -18.59 -10.70 13.32
CA THR A 259 -18.45 -9.56 14.23
C THR A 259 -17.01 -9.06 14.30
N LEU A 260 -16.02 -9.95 14.41
CA LEU A 260 -14.61 -9.56 14.45
C LEU A 260 -14.18 -8.88 13.15
N SER A 261 -14.47 -9.48 11.99
CA SER A 261 -14.15 -8.85 10.70
C SER A 261 -14.93 -7.55 10.48
N GLY A 262 -16.21 -7.52 10.84
CA GLY A 262 -17.06 -6.34 10.72
C GLY A 262 -16.59 -5.18 11.59
N ALA A 263 -16.16 -5.44 12.82
CA ALA A 263 -15.63 -4.41 13.71
C ALA A 263 -14.39 -3.72 13.10
N VAL A 264 -13.46 -4.50 12.54
CA VAL A 264 -12.26 -3.95 11.88
C VAL A 264 -12.64 -3.18 10.61
N PHE A 265 -13.48 -3.76 9.75
CA PHE A 265 -13.96 -3.11 8.52
C PHE A 265 -14.61 -1.76 8.81
N LEU A 266 -15.56 -1.73 9.75
CA LEU A 266 -16.31 -0.53 10.10
C LEU A 266 -15.41 0.54 10.70
N LEU A 267 -14.57 0.20 11.70
CA LEU A 267 -13.65 1.17 12.29
C LEU A 267 -12.70 1.76 11.24
N TYR A 268 -12.17 0.89 10.35
CA TYR A 268 -11.26 1.32 9.31
C TYR A 268 -11.95 2.25 8.30
N ILE A 269 -13.13 1.91 7.78
CA ILE A 269 -13.86 2.74 6.82
C ILE A 269 -14.37 4.03 7.46
N LEU A 270 -14.85 4.01 8.70
CA LEU A 270 -15.27 5.21 9.41
C LEU A 270 -14.11 6.20 9.56
N LYS A 271 -12.89 5.72 9.83
CA LYS A 271 -11.73 6.61 10.00
C LYS A 271 -11.06 7.01 8.68
N ILE A 272 -10.71 6.03 7.85
CA ILE A 272 -9.91 6.24 6.63
C ILE A 272 -10.81 6.61 5.44
N GLY A 273 -12.06 6.14 5.41
CA GLY A 273 -13.02 6.53 4.38
C GLY A 273 -13.41 8.00 4.46
N ALA A 274 -13.21 8.64 5.61
CA ALA A 274 -13.38 10.09 5.77
C ALA A 274 -12.25 10.91 5.12
N PHE A 275 -11.14 10.31 4.69
CA PHE A 275 -10.03 11.08 4.12
C PHE A 275 -10.46 11.80 2.83
N PRO A 276 -10.23 13.11 2.69
CA PRO A 276 -10.54 13.83 1.46
C PRO A 276 -9.87 13.22 0.23
N ARG A 277 -8.59 12.85 0.38
CA ARG A 277 -7.81 12.09 -0.61
C ARG A 277 -8.06 10.58 -0.48
N THR A 278 -8.69 10.00 -1.49
CA THR A 278 -9.07 8.57 -1.51
C THR A 278 -8.24 7.75 -2.51
N GLU A 279 -6.97 7.51 -2.17
CA GLU A 279 -6.13 6.58 -2.94
C GLU A 279 -6.56 5.13 -2.70
N THR A 280 -6.45 4.28 -3.73
CA THR A 280 -6.84 2.86 -3.63
C THR A 280 -6.09 2.15 -2.49
N ARG A 281 -4.80 2.43 -2.31
CA ARG A 281 -3.96 1.88 -1.22
C ARG A 281 -4.40 2.28 0.19
N TYR A 282 -5.18 3.36 0.36
CA TYR A 282 -5.73 3.74 1.66
C TYR A 282 -6.94 2.88 2.02
N VAL A 283 -7.74 2.51 1.03
CA VAL A 283 -8.93 1.68 1.20
C VAL A 283 -8.59 0.19 1.22
N LEU A 284 -7.49 -0.21 0.56
CA LEU A 284 -7.01 -1.58 0.45
C LEU A 284 -7.08 -2.39 1.76
N PRO A 285 -6.67 -1.86 2.93
CA PRO A 285 -6.72 -2.64 4.17
C PRO A 285 -8.12 -2.93 4.71
N ALA A 286 -9.16 -2.21 4.29
CA ALA A 286 -10.54 -2.53 4.69
C ALA A 286 -11.08 -3.77 3.98
N ILE A 287 -10.70 -3.97 2.70
CA ILE A 287 -11.33 -4.96 1.82
C ILE A 287 -11.18 -6.41 2.31
N PRO A 288 -10.03 -6.86 2.84
CA PRO A 288 -9.91 -8.19 3.41
C PRO A 288 -11.00 -8.52 4.42
N PHE A 289 -11.31 -7.57 5.32
CA PHE A 289 -12.31 -7.75 6.36
C PHE A 289 -13.73 -7.78 5.78
N LEU A 290 -14.01 -6.98 4.74
CA LEU A 290 -15.28 -7.05 4.01
C LEU A 290 -15.45 -8.40 3.29
N ILE A 291 -14.39 -8.93 2.67
CA ILE A 291 -14.42 -10.26 2.04
C ILE A 291 -14.68 -11.33 3.10
N LEU A 292 -14.06 -11.25 4.28
CA LEU A 292 -14.31 -12.21 5.37
C LEU A 292 -15.76 -12.18 5.88
N MET A 293 -16.45 -11.03 5.78
CA MET A 293 -17.84 -10.89 6.20
C MET A 293 -18.85 -11.67 5.34
N ILE A 294 -18.48 -12.12 4.13
CA ILE A 294 -19.41 -12.86 3.24
C ILE A 294 -19.62 -14.33 3.65
N GLY A 295 -18.79 -14.83 4.58
CA GLY A 295 -18.72 -16.22 4.97
C GLY A 295 -20.06 -16.86 5.42
N PRO A 296 -20.87 -16.21 6.29
CA PRO A 296 -22.16 -16.73 6.71
C PRO A 296 -23.15 -16.94 5.55
N ALA A 297 -23.18 -16.03 4.57
CA ALA A 297 -24.00 -16.21 3.37
C ALA A 297 -23.52 -17.41 2.54
N LEU A 298 -22.22 -17.55 2.33
CA LEU A 298 -21.65 -18.67 1.58
C LEU A 298 -21.96 -20.03 2.22
N GLN A 299 -22.03 -20.11 3.56
CA GLN A 299 -22.43 -21.35 4.26
C GLN A 299 -23.82 -21.85 3.83
N THR A 300 -24.76 -20.94 3.60
CA THR A 300 -26.13 -21.31 3.20
C THR A 300 -26.21 -21.84 1.77
N CYS A 301 -25.18 -21.56 0.97
CA CYS A 301 -25.13 -21.87 -0.45
C CYS A 301 -24.21 -23.05 -0.80
N GLU A 302 -23.46 -23.60 0.17
CA GLU A 302 -22.46 -24.66 -0.05
C GLU A 302 -23.00 -25.88 -0.81
N ARG A 303 -24.27 -26.26 -0.58
CA ARG A 303 -24.90 -27.43 -1.24
C ARG A 303 -25.56 -27.12 -2.58
N ARG A 304 -25.56 -25.86 -3.03
CA ARG A 304 -26.32 -25.42 -4.21
C ARG A 304 -25.39 -25.27 -5.42
N LYS A 305 -25.56 -26.13 -6.43
CA LYS A 305 -24.70 -26.14 -7.64
C LYS A 305 -24.69 -24.80 -8.39
N TRP A 306 -25.80 -24.04 -8.38
CA TRP A 306 -25.89 -22.73 -9.03
C TRP A 306 -24.99 -21.66 -8.40
N THR A 307 -24.54 -21.85 -7.16
CA THR A 307 -23.63 -20.91 -6.50
C THR A 307 -22.28 -20.84 -7.23
N LEU A 308 -21.80 -21.97 -7.74
CA LEU A 308 -20.61 -21.98 -8.60
C LEU A 308 -20.84 -21.25 -9.92
N ALA A 309 -22.03 -21.37 -10.52
CA ALA A 309 -22.38 -20.65 -11.74
C ALA A 309 -22.37 -19.12 -11.56
N LEU A 310 -22.63 -18.63 -10.34
CA LEU A 310 -22.58 -17.20 -10.02
C LEU A 310 -21.18 -16.72 -9.62
N LEU A 311 -20.40 -17.55 -8.90
CA LEU A 311 -19.06 -17.19 -8.43
C LEU A 311 -17.99 -17.32 -9.52
N LEU A 312 -18.08 -18.36 -10.35
CA LEU A 312 -17.04 -18.71 -11.32
C LEU A 312 -16.78 -17.60 -12.35
N PRO A 313 -17.79 -16.94 -12.95
CA PRO A 313 -17.53 -15.83 -13.88
C PRO A 313 -16.79 -14.67 -13.23
N VAL A 314 -17.10 -14.35 -11.97
CA VAL A 314 -16.42 -13.29 -11.21
C VAL A 314 -14.95 -13.68 -10.93
N LEU A 315 -14.70 -14.93 -10.56
CA LEU A 315 -13.34 -15.43 -10.34
C LEU A 315 -12.53 -15.48 -11.64
N ILE A 316 -13.12 -15.93 -12.75
CA ILE A 316 -12.48 -15.93 -14.08
C ILE A 316 -12.15 -14.49 -14.49
N TYR A 317 -13.10 -13.56 -14.33
CA TYR A 317 -12.88 -12.14 -14.61
C TYR A 317 -11.71 -11.57 -13.78
N ASN A 318 -11.64 -11.92 -12.50
CA ASN A 318 -10.55 -11.53 -11.61
C ASN A 318 -9.20 -12.11 -12.06
N CYS A 319 -9.12 -13.40 -12.39
CA CYS A 319 -7.92 -14.03 -12.95
C CYS A 319 -7.46 -13.33 -14.24
N LEU A 320 -8.39 -13.07 -15.16
CA LEU A 320 -8.09 -12.41 -16.43
C LEU A 320 -7.54 -11.00 -16.20
N CYS A 321 -8.18 -10.21 -15.33
CA CYS A 321 -7.68 -8.88 -14.98
C CYS A 321 -6.30 -8.95 -14.30
N SER A 322 -6.07 -9.91 -13.41
CA SER A 322 -4.77 -10.12 -12.75
C SER A 322 -3.66 -10.45 -13.74
N TYR A 323 -3.92 -11.30 -14.73
CA TYR A 323 -2.95 -11.57 -15.81
C TYR A 323 -2.63 -10.29 -16.61
N LEU A 324 -3.66 -9.50 -16.93
CA LEU A 324 -3.50 -8.27 -17.70
C LEU A 324 -2.78 -7.16 -16.91
N VAL A 325 -2.81 -7.17 -15.57
CA VAL A 325 -1.95 -6.32 -14.74
C VAL A 325 -0.48 -6.59 -15.02
N GLY A 326 -0.06 -7.85 -15.10
CA GLY A 326 1.33 -8.21 -15.43
C GLY A 326 1.75 -7.68 -16.80
N LYS A 327 0.88 -7.82 -17.81
CA LYS A 327 1.12 -7.25 -19.14
C LYS A 327 1.34 -5.73 -19.08
N ARG A 328 0.55 -5.01 -18.29
CA ARG A 328 0.66 -3.55 -18.15
C ARG A 328 1.98 -3.10 -17.54
N PHE A 329 2.54 -3.85 -16.57
CA PHE A 329 3.87 -3.58 -16.06
C PHE A 329 4.95 -3.77 -17.13
N ASN A 330 4.81 -4.77 -18.00
CA ASN A 330 5.73 -4.99 -19.12
C ASN A 330 5.61 -3.90 -20.21
N ASP A 331 4.42 -3.33 -20.37
CA ASP A 331 4.15 -2.24 -21.32
C ASP A 331 4.55 -0.85 -20.79
N ASP A 332 5.18 -0.75 -19.62
CA ASP A 332 5.65 0.52 -19.05
C ASP A 332 6.66 1.20 -20.01
N PRO A 333 6.40 2.45 -20.42
CA PRO A 333 7.22 3.10 -21.43
C PRO A 333 8.66 3.39 -20.94
N ARG A 334 8.91 3.36 -19.63
CA ARG A 334 10.27 3.51 -19.06
C ARG A 334 11.18 2.33 -19.42
N LEU A 335 10.62 1.12 -19.57
CA LEU A 335 11.39 -0.04 -20.02
C LEU A 335 11.82 0.11 -21.47
N LYS A 336 10.91 0.62 -22.33
CA LYS A 336 11.22 0.93 -23.74
C LYS A 336 12.24 2.06 -23.86
N ALA A 337 12.10 3.10 -23.03
CA ALA A 337 13.07 4.20 -22.96
C ALA A 337 14.47 3.70 -22.56
N GLN A 338 14.56 2.81 -21.56
CA GLN A 338 15.82 2.21 -21.14
C GLN A 338 16.48 1.41 -22.28
N LEU A 339 15.71 0.59 -23.01
CA LEU A 339 16.21 -0.17 -24.15
C LEU A 339 16.65 0.75 -25.31
N TRP A 340 15.93 1.84 -25.55
CA TRP A 340 16.30 2.83 -26.53
C TRP A 340 17.60 3.54 -26.13
N MET A 341 17.74 3.94 -24.86
CA MET A 341 18.95 4.60 -24.35
C MET A 341 20.19 3.71 -24.49
N ALA A 342 20.06 2.42 -24.15
CA ALA A 342 21.16 1.46 -24.26
C ALA A 342 21.67 1.28 -25.70
N LYS A 343 20.86 1.60 -26.71
CA LYS A 343 21.21 1.47 -28.14
C LYS A 343 21.67 2.78 -28.78
N ASN A 344 21.17 3.92 -28.32
CA ASN A 344 21.30 5.21 -29.02
C ASN A 344 22.17 6.24 -28.28
N VAL A 345 22.30 6.13 -26.96
CA VAL A 345 23.12 7.07 -26.18
C VAL A 345 24.58 6.63 -26.25
N ARG A 346 25.46 7.56 -26.60
CA ARG A 346 26.91 7.32 -26.67
C ARG A 346 27.52 7.23 -25.27
N SER A 347 28.57 6.42 -25.13
CA SER A 347 29.40 6.41 -23.92
C SER A 347 30.00 7.81 -23.69
N GLY A 348 30.05 8.24 -22.43
CA GLY A 348 30.51 9.57 -22.02
C GLY A 348 29.44 10.67 -22.07
N SER A 349 28.24 10.41 -22.61
CA SER A 349 27.17 11.41 -22.67
C SER A 349 26.69 11.86 -21.29
N VAL A 350 26.31 13.13 -21.21
CA VAL A 350 25.67 13.75 -20.05
C VAL A 350 24.16 13.73 -20.25
N ILE A 351 23.45 13.13 -19.30
CA ILE A 351 21.99 13.05 -19.30
C ILE A 351 21.45 13.80 -18.11
N GLU A 352 20.49 14.69 -18.36
CA GLU A 352 19.68 15.27 -17.29
C GLU A 352 18.42 14.42 -17.09
N SER A 353 18.26 13.84 -15.90
CA SER A 353 17.06 13.07 -15.55
C SER A 353 16.16 13.85 -14.60
N SER A 354 14.85 13.80 -14.86
CA SER A 354 13.85 14.16 -13.85
C SER A 354 13.85 13.15 -12.70
N GLY A 355 13.18 13.45 -11.59
CA GLY A 355 13.24 12.69 -10.33
C GLY A 355 12.99 11.17 -10.42
N THR A 356 12.39 10.68 -11.52
CA THR A 356 12.28 9.26 -11.86
C THR A 356 13.44 8.83 -12.79
N PRO A 357 14.48 8.16 -12.27
CA PRO A 357 15.62 7.78 -13.10
C PRO A 357 15.24 6.71 -14.12
N VAL A 358 15.72 6.87 -15.36
CA VAL A 358 15.88 5.74 -16.26
C VAL A 358 17.21 5.08 -15.91
N PRO A 359 17.28 3.76 -15.68
CA PRO A 359 18.54 3.13 -15.37
C PRO A 359 19.55 3.40 -16.50
N PRO A 360 20.78 3.82 -16.18
CA PRO A 360 21.72 4.30 -17.17
C PRO A 360 22.17 3.19 -18.12
N ALA A 361 22.43 3.56 -19.38
CA ALA A 361 23.33 2.83 -20.26
C ALA A 361 24.75 2.84 -19.64
N ARG A 362 25.66 1.94 -20.06
CA ARG A 362 27.02 1.91 -19.50
C ARG A 362 27.73 3.26 -19.76
N ASP A 363 28.48 3.74 -18.76
CA ASP A 363 29.38 4.90 -18.85
C ASP A 363 28.72 6.23 -19.25
N ILE A 364 27.65 6.63 -18.55
CA ILE A 364 27.02 7.96 -18.71
C ILE A 364 27.05 8.76 -17.40
N THR A 365 26.99 10.09 -17.53
CA THR A 365 26.85 11.01 -16.38
C THR A 365 25.38 11.40 -16.21
N ASP A 366 24.72 10.95 -15.13
CA ASP A 366 23.32 11.31 -14.80
C ASP A 366 23.27 12.55 -13.89
N LEU A 367 22.96 13.71 -14.47
CA LEU A 367 22.63 14.95 -13.77
C LEU A 367 21.17 14.90 -13.30
N ARG A 368 20.95 14.51 -12.04
CA ARG A 368 19.60 14.39 -11.51
C ARG A 368 19.07 15.73 -11.01
N LEU A 369 18.03 16.24 -11.65
CA LEU A 369 17.31 17.40 -11.13
C LEU A 369 16.50 17.01 -9.88
N PRO A 370 16.46 17.88 -8.86
CA PRO A 370 15.60 17.66 -7.70
C PRO A 370 14.13 17.68 -8.11
N HIS A 371 13.35 16.73 -7.60
CA HIS A 371 11.90 16.72 -7.81
C HIS A 371 11.27 17.89 -7.04
N MET A 372 10.70 18.86 -7.77
CA MET A 372 10.10 20.06 -7.20
C MET A 372 8.58 20.09 -7.42
N PRO A 373 7.79 19.58 -6.48
CA PRO A 373 6.36 19.51 -6.70
C PRO A 373 5.67 20.87 -6.52
N GLY A 374 6.31 21.86 -5.89
CA GLY A 374 5.65 23.13 -5.51
C GLY A 374 4.62 22.96 -4.39
N ARG A 375 4.75 21.89 -3.58
CA ARG A 375 3.78 21.55 -2.54
C ARG A 375 3.76 22.51 -1.36
N ILE A 376 4.85 23.20 -1.07
CA ILE A 376 4.88 24.20 0.02
C ILE A 376 3.81 25.27 -0.19
N GLU A 377 3.73 25.85 -1.40
CA GLU A 377 2.74 26.88 -1.71
C GLU A 377 1.30 26.32 -1.74
N LEU A 378 1.14 25.08 -2.22
CA LEU A 378 -0.14 24.38 -2.14
C LEU A 378 -0.57 24.17 -0.68
N PHE A 379 0.36 23.75 0.18
CA PHE A 379 0.10 23.42 1.58
C PHE A 379 -0.12 24.67 2.43
N ARG A 380 0.46 25.81 2.06
CA ARG A 380 0.15 27.13 2.65
C ARG A 380 -1.33 27.49 2.54
N LYS A 381 -1.98 27.09 1.45
CA LYS A 381 -3.40 27.36 1.19
C LYS A 381 -4.36 26.36 1.87
N VAL A 382 -3.85 25.19 2.27
CA VAL A 382 -4.66 24.04 2.67
C VAL A 382 -4.56 23.74 4.16
N PHE A 383 -3.41 24.03 4.78
CA PHE A 383 -3.14 23.72 6.17
C PHE A 383 -3.02 24.98 7.05
N PRO A 384 -3.40 24.89 8.34
CA PRO A 384 -3.25 26.00 9.27
C PRO A 384 -1.79 26.33 9.54
N GLU A 385 -1.52 27.53 10.06
CA GLU A 385 -0.17 28.07 10.27
C GLU A 385 0.73 27.16 11.11
N TRP A 386 0.19 26.51 12.14
CA TRP A 386 0.98 25.63 13.02
C TRP A 386 1.56 24.40 12.30
N VAL A 387 1.01 24.00 11.15
CA VAL A 387 1.50 22.86 10.34
C VAL A 387 2.63 23.30 9.41
N GLN A 388 2.71 24.59 9.08
CA GLN A 388 3.63 25.11 8.07
C GLN A 388 5.12 24.85 8.39
N PRO A 389 5.59 24.96 9.64
CA PRO A 389 6.97 24.60 9.98
C PRO A 389 7.28 23.12 9.67
N LEU A 390 6.35 22.21 9.99
CA LEU A 390 6.50 20.78 9.71
C LEU A 390 6.53 20.47 8.21
N VAL A 391 5.76 21.22 7.42
CA VAL A 391 5.75 21.14 5.96
C VAL A 391 7.05 21.66 5.36
N ALA A 392 7.52 22.82 5.80
CA ALA A 392 8.75 23.45 5.32
C ALA A 392 9.98 22.55 5.52
N GLU A 393 10.07 21.90 6.69
CA GLU A 393 11.13 20.93 7.00
C GLU A 393 11.08 19.69 6.07
N ARG A 394 9.86 19.23 5.71
CA ARG A 394 9.65 17.94 5.03
C ARG A 394 9.65 18.01 3.51
N GLU A 395 9.09 19.06 2.94
CA GLU A 395 8.95 19.19 1.48
C GLU A 395 10.18 19.83 0.83
N GLY A 396 11.03 20.51 1.61
CA GLY A 396 12.30 21.09 1.15
C GLY A 396 12.16 22.31 0.23
N HIS A 397 13.19 23.14 0.15
CA HIS A 397 13.26 24.31 -0.74
C HIS A 397 14.33 24.06 -1.78
N ALA A 398 14.01 23.30 -2.82
CA ALA A 398 14.94 23.23 -3.93
C ALA A 398 14.87 24.55 -4.72
N ASP A 399 16.03 25.01 -5.19
CA ASP A 399 16.20 26.28 -5.90
C ASP A 399 15.47 26.30 -7.26
N GLN A 400 14.42 27.11 -7.36
CA GLN A 400 13.64 27.28 -8.60
C GLN A 400 14.49 27.80 -9.76
N ALA A 401 15.63 28.45 -9.50
CA ALA A 401 16.53 28.93 -10.55
C ALA A 401 17.09 27.79 -11.42
N LEU A 402 17.06 26.55 -10.94
CA LEU A 402 17.44 25.36 -11.71
C LEU A 402 16.51 25.12 -12.92
N PHE A 403 15.25 25.53 -12.85
CA PHE A 403 14.23 25.34 -13.87
C PHE A 403 14.12 26.54 -14.82
N THR A 404 15.27 26.98 -15.36
CA THR A 404 15.37 28.11 -16.29
C THR A 404 16.21 27.74 -17.51
N VAL A 405 16.03 28.46 -18.61
CA VAL A 405 16.83 28.27 -19.84
C VAL A 405 18.31 28.57 -19.59
N ALA A 406 18.61 29.60 -18.80
CA ALA A 406 19.98 29.97 -18.45
C ALA A 406 20.67 28.84 -17.68
N ALA A 407 19.99 28.26 -16.68
CA ALA A 407 20.52 27.13 -15.93
C ALA A 407 20.66 25.86 -16.79
N LEU A 408 19.71 25.60 -17.70
CA LEU A 408 19.82 24.51 -18.67
C LEU A 408 21.04 24.67 -19.57
N ARG A 409 21.28 25.87 -20.12
CA ARG A 409 22.46 26.17 -20.95
C ARG A 409 23.77 25.97 -20.17
N LYS A 410 23.79 26.31 -18.89
CA LYS A 410 24.97 26.11 -18.03
C LYS A 410 25.26 24.63 -17.79
N ARG A 411 24.23 23.81 -17.58
CA ARG A 411 24.37 22.35 -17.37
C ARG A 411 24.70 21.62 -18.68
N ASN A 412 24.21 22.14 -19.80
CA ASN A 412 24.51 21.68 -21.16
C ASN A 412 24.42 20.14 -21.36
N PRO A 413 23.34 19.47 -20.96
CA PRO A 413 23.22 18.02 -21.16
C PRO A 413 23.12 17.64 -22.64
N ASP A 414 23.60 16.45 -23.02
CA ASP A 414 23.40 15.91 -24.36
C ASP A 414 21.96 15.39 -24.53
N TYR A 415 21.40 14.82 -23.46
CA TYR A 415 20.04 14.31 -23.42
C TYR A 415 19.28 14.77 -22.17
N ILE A 416 17.96 14.90 -22.29
CA ILE A 416 17.07 15.22 -21.17
C ILE A 416 15.97 14.17 -21.12
N ALA A 417 15.93 13.36 -20.05
CA ALA A 417 14.93 12.32 -19.83
C ALA A 417 13.89 12.77 -18.80
N ILE A 418 12.62 12.81 -19.21
CA ILE A 418 11.55 13.38 -18.40
C ILE A 418 10.40 12.41 -18.31
N TYR A 419 9.93 12.17 -17.08
CA TYR A 419 8.71 11.42 -16.83
C TYR A 419 7.55 12.32 -16.42
N SER A 420 6.34 11.99 -16.87
CA SER A 420 5.15 12.83 -16.67
C SER A 420 4.77 13.13 -15.23
N LEU A 421 5.19 12.31 -14.27
CA LEU A 421 4.98 12.60 -12.84
C LEU A 421 5.85 13.75 -12.32
N ASP A 422 6.96 14.04 -12.99
CA ASP A 422 7.92 15.05 -12.55
C ASP A 422 7.54 16.47 -12.98
N TYR A 423 6.73 16.61 -14.03
CA TYR A 423 6.23 17.91 -14.49
C TYR A 423 4.72 18.11 -14.29
N LYS A 424 3.93 17.06 -14.04
CA LYS A 424 2.51 17.22 -13.65
C LYS A 424 2.39 17.53 -12.16
N VAL A 425 2.96 18.66 -11.78
CA VAL A 425 3.09 19.10 -10.39
C VAL A 425 2.43 20.46 -10.15
N PRO A 426 2.07 20.80 -8.90
CA PRO A 426 1.54 22.12 -8.55
C PRO A 426 2.42 23.31 -8.98
N SER A 427 3.75 23.19 -8.94
CA SER A 427 4.67 24.28 -9.29
C SER A 427 4.45 24.78 -10.73
N GLU A 428 4.13 26.07 -10.87
CA GLU A 428 4.00 26.75 -12.17
C GLU A 428 5.34 26.85 -12.90
N THR A 429 6.42 27.19 -12.19
CA THR A 429 7.78 27.27 -12.72
C THR A 429 8.19 25.95 -13.38
N VAL A 430 8.01 24.82 -12.67
CA VAL A 430 8.37 23.49 -13.19
C VAL A 430 7.49 23.08 -14.37
N ARG A 431 6.17 23.35 -14.29
CA ARG A 431 5.23 23.09 -15.40
C ARG A 431 5.59 23.90 -16.65
N GLY A 432 5.90 25.19 -16.48
CA GLY A 432 6.29 26.09 -17.57
C GLY A 432 7.60 25.63 -18.22
N TYR A 433 8.63 25.38 -17.40
CA TYR A 433 9.94 24.92 -17.89
C TYR A 433 9.85 23.64 -18.73
N TYR A 434 9.22 22.60 -18.19
CA TYR A 434 9.07 21.34 -18.92
C TYR A 434 8.08 21.47 -20.08
N GLY A 435 7.06 22.32 -19.98
CA GLY A 435 6.13 22.62 -21.06
C GLY A 435 6.83 23.25 -22.27
N ASP A 436 7.68 24.26 -22.04
CA ASP A 436 8.45 24.93 -23.10
C ASP A 436 9.47 23.99 -23.75
N LEU A 437 10.10 23.15 -22.95
CA LEU A 437 11.05 22.14 -23.41
C LEU A 437 10.37 21.06 -24.26
N LEU A 438 9.20 20.55 -23.84
CA LEU A 438 8.39 19.61 -24.62
C LEU A 438 7.75 20.24 -25.87
N ALA A 439 7.51 21.55 -25.86
CA ALA A 439 7.04 22.32 -27.01
C ALA A 439 8.16 22.67 -28.00
N GLY A 440 9.41 22.29 -27.72
CA GLY A 440 10.55 22.53 -28.61
C GLY A 440 11.04 23.98 -28.63
N LYS A 441 10.70 24.80 -27.63
CA LYS A 441 11.19 26.18 -27.49
C LYS A 441 12.65 26.27 -27.07
N PHE A 442 13.20 25.18 -26.53
CA PHE A 442 14.61 25.05 -26.14
C PHE A 442 15.39 24.29 -27.22
N PRO A 443 16.74 24.35 -27.25
CA PRO A 443 17.56 23.74 -28.30
C PRO A 443 17.67 22.21 -28.15
N TYR A 444 16.53 21.54 -28.01
CA TYR A 444 16.41 20.10 -27.87
C TYR A 444 15.30 19.59 -28.80
N ALA A 445 15.51 18.43 -29.40
CA ALA A 445 14.56 17.73 -30.26
C ALA A 445 14.12 16.43 -29.60
N ASN A 446 12.91 15.97 -29.91
CA ASN A 446 12.41 14.70 -29.40
C ASN A 446 13.15 13.53 -30.06
N ALA A 447 13.84 12.73 -29.26
CA ALA A 447 14.59 11.56 -29.70
C ALA A 447 13.86 10.25 -29.38
N PHE A 448 13.09 10.24 -28.29
CA PHE A 448 12.23 9.12 -27.92
C PHE A 448 10.99 9.63 -27.19
N ASP A 449 9.85 9.04 -27.51
CA ASP A 449 8.61 9.29 -26.79
C ASP A 449 7.85 7.98 -26.59
N GLY A 450 7.50 7.72 -25.34
CA GLY A 450 6.77 6.52 -24.95
C GLY A 450 5.65 6.89 -24.00
N GLN A 451 4.43 6.45 -24.32
CA GLN A 451 3.27 6.61 -23.46
C GLN A 451 2.72 5.25 -23.05
N THR A 452 2.24 5.18 -21.81
CA THR A 452 1.52 3.99 -21.32
C THR A 452 0.28 3.76 -22.17
N PRO A 453 0.07 2.54 -22.73
CA PRO A 453 -1.12 2.22 -23.50
C PRO A 453 -2.41 2.40 -22.70
N HIS A 454 -3.48 2.83 -23.37
CA HIS A 454 -4.81 2.85 -22.77
C HIS A 454 -5.30 1.41 -22.54
N SER A 455 -5.73 1.12 -21.31
CA SER A 455 -6.34 -0.17 -20.97
C SER A 455 -7.86 -0.12 -21.23
N PRO A 456 -8.46 -1.18 -21.82
CA PRO A 456 -9.91 -1.31 -21.96
C PRO A 456 -10.67 -1.03 -20.66
N ALA A 457 -11.84 -0.40 -20.76
CA ALA A 457 -12.63 0.05 -19.61
C ALA A 457 -13.12 -1.08 -18.69
N TRP A 458 -13.21 -2.30 -19.21
CA TRP A 458 -13.63 -3.49 -18.44
C TRP A 458 -12.50 -4.05 -17.57
N ILE A 459 -11.24 -3.67 -17.77
CA ILE A 459 -10.11 -4.15 -16.98
C ILE A 459 -9.96 -3.30 -15.72
N TYR A 460 -9.76 -3.95 -14.58
CA TYR A 460 -9.40 -3.31 -13.31
C TYR A 460 -8.05 -3.85 -12.79
N PRO A 461 -7.32 -3.09 -11.95
CA PRO A 461 -7.59 -1.70 -11.55
C PRO A 461 -7.47 -0.76 -12.74
N ARG A 462 -8.37 0.20 -12.90
CA ARG A 462 -8.28 1.20 -13.98
C ARG A 462 -7.02 2.03 -13.80
N THR A 463 -6.75 2.46 -12.57
CA THR A 463 -5.54 3.21 -12.20
C THR A 463 -4.59 2.35 -11.38
N ILE A 464 -3.34 2.26 -11.84
CA ILE A 464 -2.24 1.67 -11.07
C ILE A 464 -1.23 2.79 -10.80
N ASP A 465 -0.89 2.97 -9.52
CA ASP A 465 0.07 3.99 -9.09
C ASP A 465 1.37 3.86 -9.88
N SER A 466 1.91 4.99 -10.32
CA SER A 466 3.19 5.08 -11.05
C SER A 466 3.24 4.39 -12.43
N LEU A 467 2.13 3.84 -12.93
CA LEU A 467 2.09 3.11 -14.20
C LEU A 467 1.41 3.89 -15.33
N ARG A 468 0.64 4.95 -15.03
CA ARG A 468 0.05 5.84 -16.06
C ARG A 468 0.94 7.04 -16.31
N GLY A 469 1.96 6.88 -17.16
CA GLY A 469 2.83 8.00 -17.52
C GLY A 469 3.29 8.03 -18.97
N ARG A 470 3.92 9.14 -19.30
CA ARG A 470 4.65 9.38 -20.55
C ARG A 470 6.10 9.67 -20.19
N ILE A 471 7.02 9.06 -20.90
CA ILE A 471 8.45 9.38 -20.83
C ILE A 471 8.87 9.92 -22.18
N THR A 472 9.59 11.04 -22.14
CA THR A 472 10.14 11.69 -23.31
C THR A 472 11.63 11.87 -23.08
N ILE A 473 12.45 11.50 -24.07
CA ILE A 473 13.87 11.78 -24.09
C ILE A 473 14.10 12.78 -25.20
N LEU A 474 14.66 13.93 -24.84
CA LEU A 474 15.09 14.93 -25.79
C LEU A 474 16.59 14.87 -25.99
N GLN A 475 17.04 15.15 -27.20
CA GLN A 475 18.46 15.24 -27.57
C GLN A 475 18.78 16.69 -27.95
N ARG A 476 19.94 17.19 -27.53
CA ARG A 476 20.40 18.53 -27.90
C ARG A 476 20.48 18.66 -29.42
N LYS A 477 19.98 19.77 -29.96
CA LYS A 477 20.16 20.14 -31.38
C LYS A 477 21.58 20.66 -31.56
N ASP A 478 22.23 20.23 -32.63
CA ASP A 478 23.54 20.76 -33.04
C ASP A 478 23.47 22.24 -33.41
#